data_AF-A0A2G5VCF4-F1
#
_entry.id   AF-A0A2G5VCF4-F1
#
_cell.length_a   1.000
_cell.length_b   1.000
_cell.length_c   1.000
_cell.angle_alpha   90.00
_cell.angle_beta   90.00
_cell.angle_gamma   90.00
#
_symmetry.space_group_name_H-M   'P 1'
#
loop_
_entity.id
_entity.type
_entity.pdbx_description
1 polymer ?
#
loop_
_entity_poly.entity_id
_entity_poly.type
_entity_poly.pdbx_seq_one_letter_code
_entity_poly.pdbx_strand_id
1 'polypeptide(L)'
;MKLHFIDLAREINKLYIVSQIPGFRKAEKSIPLHLNSLKISAHGIRIDEYKYYLERKRSQGFKKRWTIKLGKRRTQNPPIDSNVLALMVPYYKNMQKAFEKLMFDLIGKRKMIYTKKLEFRHFWFYRMFVGVKIQAEIIETMWFDFSYADLDQLSNILGPKPLKEFSTRLHSYKILTHPIVRNSERLVLRLGAENFNPRRINHRHIHLKGFYRYHLLVYMNEWIENGPKVGMEFSGDIWAPDKNHWRLIADEKWIKEKMYEQKCESGGRRVKADERFPNTVYSISMPRTNDPDTEIQMSLMKNESTDSHFQIHLKIQPSGTAIPERFDSMYWELKLWEFRYIFRAGETSIHFEILFILLMSVFNGVGIQMAPGMIPDTKLPTVQYGGGNFMVWGAFSAIGIGPIHCITAIMDCHVYKDILESRISV
;
A
#
# COMPACT_ATOMS: atom_id res chain seq x y z
N MET A 1 32.48 0.96 7.27
CA MET A 1 31.39 1.93 7.51
C MET A 1 31.98 3.28 7.93
N LYS A 2 32.39 4.13 6.97
CA LYS A 2 32.78 5.56 7.07
C LYS A 2 33.63 5.90 5.84
N LEU A 3 33.00 6.04 4.67
CA LEU A 3 33.69 6.55 3.47
C LEU A 3 32.75 7.08 2.37
N HIS A 4 31.46 7.32 2.67
CA HIS A 4 30.50 7.81 1.66
C HIS A 4 30.06 9.28 1.83
N PHE A 5 30.53 9.98 2.87
CA PHE A 5 30.10 11.37 3.15
C PHE A 5 31.05 12.45 2.61
N ILE A 6 32.30 12.10 2.30
CA ILE A 6 33.32 13.05 1.81
C ILE A 6 33.20 13.28 0.30
N ASP A 7 32.69 12.32 -0.47
CA ASP A 7 32.54 12.47 -1.93
C ASP A 7 31.38 13.38 -2.36
N LEU A 8 30.27 13.40 -1.60
CA LEU A 8 29.11 14.23 -1.94
C LEU A 8 29.37 15.74 -1.72
N ALA A 9 30.10 16.09 -0.66
CA ALA A 9 30.52 17.46 -0.41
C ALA A 9 31.56 17.95 -1.45
N ARG A 10 32.38 17.02 -1.98
CA ARG A 10 33.37 17.30 -3.03
C ARG A 10 32.72 17.51 -4.40
N GLU A 11 31.64 16.80 -4.73
CA GLU A 11 30.85 17.05 -5.94
C GLU A 11 30.08 18.37 -5.89
N ILE A 12 29.51 18.74 -4.74
CA ILE A 12 28.74 19.99 -4.60
C ILE A 12 29.66 21.23 -4.68
N ASN A 13 30.85 21.19 -4.09
CA ASN A 13 31.84 22.28 -4.24
C ASN A 13 32.43 22.34 -5.65
N LYS A 14 32.61 21.20 -6.34
CA LYS A 14 32.98 21.19 -7.77
C LYS A 14 31.88 21.81 -8.64
N LEU A 15 30.62 21.51 -8.40
CA LEU A 15 29.47 22.11 -9.11
C LEU A 15 29.41 23.63 -8.92
N TYR A 16 29.75 24.12 -7.72
CA TYR A 16 29.77 25.57 -7.46
C TYR A 16 30.88 26.30 -8.24
N ILE A 17 32.10 25.75 -8.29
CA ILE A 17 33.22 26.33 -9.06
C ILE A 17 32.96 26.24 -10.57
N VAL A 18 32.44 25.11 -11.05
CA VAL A 18 31.99 24.91 -12.43
C VAL A 18 30.89 25.91 -12.82
N SER A 19 30.03 26.29 -11.87
CA SER A 19 28.94 27.24 -12.10
C SER A 19 29.37 28.68 -12.30
N GLN A 20 30.64 29.05 -12.12
CA GLN A 20 31.11 30.43 -12.35
C GLN A 20 31.75 30.59 -13.74
N ILE A 21 32.39 29.56 -14.29
CA ILE A 21 33.07 29.62 -15.59
C ILE A 21 32.12 29.19 -16.73
N PRO A 22 31.79 30.06 -17.71
CA PRO A 22 30.84 29.74 -18.78
C PRO A 22 31.18 28.47 -19.58
N GLY A 23 32.47 28.21 -19.84
CA GLY A 23 32.94 27.03 -20.56
C GLY A 23 32.61 25.72 -19.83
N PHE A 24 32.84 25.67 -18.52
CA PHE A 24 32.51 24.48 -17.72
C PHE A 24 31.01 24.28 -17.56
N ARG A 25 30.21 25.36 -17.43
CA ARG A 25 28.74 25.25 -17.48
C ARG A 25 28.25 24.62 -18.78
N LYS A 26 28.86 24.95 -19.92
CA LYS A 26 28.50 24.39 -21.23
C LYS A 26 28.83 22.89 -21.29
N ALA A 27 30.00 22.50 -20.80
CA ALA A 27 30.43 21.10 -20.73
C ALA A 27 29.55 20.29 -19.75
N GLU A 28 29.29 20.79 -18.55
CA GLU A 28 28.45 20.14 -17.53
C GLU A 28 27.02 19.93 -18.06
N LYS A 29 26.45 20.93 -18.73
CA LYS A 29 25.10 20.85 -19.33
C LYS A 29 25.04 19.97 -20.58
N SER A 30 26.16 19.44 -21.06
CA SER A 30 26.19 18.44 -22.13
C SER A 30 25.95 17.01 -21.61
N ILE A 31 26.18 16.77 -20.32
CA ILE A 31 26.06 15.47 -19.67
C ILE A 31 24.61 15.25 -19.21
N PRO A 32 24.04 14.04 -19.37
CA PRO A 32 22.74 13.71 -18.80
C PRO A 32 22.68 13.92 -17.29
N LEU A 33 21.52 14.38 -16.79
CA LEU A 33 21.31 14.60 -15.36
C LEU A 33 20.59 13.40 -14.75
N HIS A 34 21.14 12.80 -13.69
CA HIS A 34 20.53 11.68 -12.97
C HIS A 34 19.99 12.13 -11.61
N LEU A 35 18.70 11.97 -11.39
CA LEU A 35 17.98 12.45 -10.20
C LEU A 35 17.22 11.31 -9.52
N ASN A 36 17.08 11.35 -8.20
CA ASN A 36 16.12 10.47 -7.52
C ASN A 36 14.69 11.00 -7.72
N SER A 37 14.47 12.31 -7.61
CA SER A 37 13.16 12.92 -7.83
C SER A 37 13.25 14.30 -8.47
N LEU A 38 12.41 14.53 -9.49
CA LEU A 38 12.16 15.82 -10.09
C LEU A 38 10.69 16.19 -9.89
N LYS A 39 10.43 17.30 -9.22
CA LYS A 39 9.08 17.78 -8.95
C LYS A 39 8.90 19.20 -9.47
N ILE A 40 7.85 19.40 -10.25
CA ILE A 40 7.57 20.65 -10.95
C ILE A 40 6.22 21.18 -10.46
N SER A 41 6.20 22.42 -9.99
CA SER A 41 5.01 23.06 -9.43
C SER A 41 4.93 24.53 -9.79
N ALA A 42 3.77 25.16 -9.62
CA ALA A 42 3.59 26.59 -9.86
C ALA A 42 4.51 27.50 -9.04
N HIS A 43 4.96 27.00 -7.88
CA HIS A 43 5.80 27.76 -6.97
C HIS A 43 7.28 27.41 -7.11
N GLY A 44 7.66 26.56 -8.07
CA GLY A 44 9.05 26.20 -8.32
C GLY A 44 9.30 24.71 -8.57
N ILE A 45 10.57 24.35 -8.54
CA ILE A 45 11.09 23.02 -8.90
C ILE A 45 11.82 22.43 -7.70
N ARG A 46 11.57 21.17 -7.40
CA ARG A 46 12.34 20.41 -6.44
C ARG A 46 13.15 19.34 -7.15
N ILE A 47 14.44 19.33 -6.87
CA ILE A 47 15.43 18.37 -7.36
C ILE A 47 15.94 17.67 -6.11
N ASP A 48 15.59 16.40 -5.96
CA ASP A 48 15.91 15.57 -4.79
C ASP A 48 15.53 16.26 -3.46
N GLU A 49 16.52 16.64 -2.66
CA GLU A 49 16.35 17.30 -1.36
C GLU A 49 16.33 18.83 -1.41
N TYR A 50 16.51 19.43 -2.59
CA TYR A 50 16.53 20.88 -2.77
C TYR A 50 15.26 21.37 -3.44
N LYS A 51 14.61 22.36 -2.81
CA LYS A 51 13.49 23.10 -3.38
C LYS A 51 13.97 24.47 -3.84
N TYR A 52 13.80 24.73 -5.13
CA TYR A 52 13.94 26.04 -5.75
C TYR A 52 12.55 26.62 -5.92
N TYR A 53 12.31 27.80 -5.36
CA TYR A 53 10.96 28.37 -5.31
C TYR A 53 10.93 29.83 -5.74
N LEU A 54 9.78 30.22 -6.29
CA LEU A 54 9.47 31.59 -6.68
C LEU A 54 8.56 32.20 -5.60
N GLU A 55 9.07 33.20 -4.91
CA GLU A 55 8.33 33.93 -3.88
C GLU A 55 7.83 35.26 -4.47
N ARG A 56 6.52 35.48 -4.41
CA ARG A 56 5.91 36.73 -4.86
C ARG A 56 5.93 37.73 -3.69
N LYS A 57 6.82 38.74 -3.76
CA LYS A 57 6.87 39.82 -2.77
C LYS A 57 6.07 41.02 -3.24
N ARG A 58 5.29 41.60 -2.32
CA ARG A 58 4.62 42.87 -2.54
C ARG A 58 5.61 43.99 -2.21
N SER A 59 5.90 44.87 -3.16
CA SER A 59 6.70 46.07 -2.88
C SER A 59 5.94 46.97 -1.90
N GLN A 60 6.63 47.51 -0.89
CA GLN A 60 6.05 48.39 0.14
C GLN A 60 5.81 49.84 -0.34
N GLY A 61 5.81 50.13 -1.65
CA GLY A 61 5.57 51.48 -2.19
C GLY A 61 4.12 51.75 -2.64
N PHE A 62 3.77 53.04 -2.81
CA PHE A 62 2.46 53.53 -3.29
C PHE A 62 2.00 52.90 -4.62
N LYS A 63 2.92 52.45 -5.47
CA LYS A 63 2.61 51.65 -6.65
C LYS A 63 2.72 50.17 -6.30
N LYS A 64 1.58 49.48 -6.16
CA LYS A 64 1.47 48.02 -5.92
C LYS A 64 2.14 47.23 -7.06
N ARG A 65 3.47 47.07 -7.03
CA ARG A 65 4.21 46.19 -7.94
C ARG A 65 4.57 44.91 -7.21
N TRP A 66 4.33 43.79 -7.88
CA TRP A 66 4.77 42.48 -7.44
C TRP A 66 6.14 42.20 -8.02
N THR A 67 7.04 41.69 -7.18
CA THR A 67 8.34 41.20 -7.62
C THR A 67 8.46 39.73 -7.28
N ILE A 68 9.20 38.99 -8.11
CA ILE A 68 9.40 37.55 -7.91
C ILE A 68 10.84 37.34 -7.48
N LYS A 69 11.03 36.82 -6.26
CA LYS A 69 12.33 36.42 -5.72
C LYS A 69 12.52 34.92 -5.93
N LEU A 70 13.70 34.54 -6.41
CA LEU A 70 14.10 33.13 -6.44
C LEU A 70 14.76 32.76 -5.11
N GLY A 71 14.32 31.66 -4.52
CA GLY A 71 14.91 31.08 -3.32
C GLY A 71 15.33 29.62 -3.55
N LYS A 72 16.29 29.16 -2.76
CA LYS A 72 16.70 27.76 -2.64
C LYS A 72 16.62 27.37 -1.17
N ARG A 73 16.09 26.20 -0.86
CA ARG A 73 16.13 25.63 0.50
C ARG A 73 16.25 24.11 0.46
N ARG A 74 16.86 23.52 1.48
CA ARG A 74 16.84 22.07 1.68
C ARG A 74 15.50 21.66 2.30
N THR A 75 14.97 20.50 1.95
CA THR A 75 13.66 20.02 2.43
C THR A 75 13.72 19.21 3.73
N GLN A 76 14.90 19.02 4.31
CA GLN A 76 15.05 18.34 5.59
C GLN A 76 14.53 19.21 6.74
N ASN A 77 13.98 18.57 7.77
CA ASN A 77 13.58 19.20 9.03
C ASN A 77 14.70 19.02 10.08
N PRO A 78 15.10 20.08 10.81
CA PRO A 78 14.65 21.46 10.68
C PRO A 78 15.16 22.10 9.37
N PRO A 79 14.40 23.04 8.79
CA PRO A 79 14.86 23.79 7.63
C PRO A 79 16.12 24.56 8.05
N ILE A 80 17.29 24.12 7.57
CA ILE A 80 18.50 24.92 7.70
C ILE A 80 18.28 26.12 6.78
N ASP A 81 17.89 27.25 7.38
CA ASP A 81 17.77 28.56 6.75
C ASP A 81 19.18 29.05 6.42
N SER A 82 19.77 28.38 5.44
CA SER A 82 20.90 28.92 4.74
C SER A 82 20.36 30.09 3.93
N ASN A 83 20.58 31.31 4.42
CA ASN A 83 20.51 32.56 3.64
C ASN A 83 21.54 32.56 2.47
N VAL A 84 21.89 31.40 1.94
CA VAL A 84 23.09 31.16 1.14
C VAL A 84 22.67 30.62 -0.22
N LEU A 85 22.34 31.56 -1.09
CA LEU A 85 23.22 31.88 -2.20
C LEU A 85 22.72 33.18 -2.80
N ALA A 86 23.55 34.21 -2.72
CA ALA A 86 23.44 35.47 -3.45
C ALA A 86 23.59 35.23 -4.95
N LEU A 87 22.69 34.44 -5.55
CA LEU A 87 22.29 34.73 -6.91
C LEU A 87 21.63 36.11 -6.80
N MET A 88 22.32 37.17 -7.23
CA MET A 88 21.66 38.46 -7.45
C MET A 88 20.60 38.21 -8.53
N VAL A 89 19.38 37.90 -8.09
CA VAL A 89 18.32 37.50 -9.01
C VAL A 89 17.59 38.75 -9.43
N PRO A 90 17.54 39.05 -10.74
CA PRO A 90 16.76 40.18 -11.23
C PRO A 90 15.29 40.01 -10.84
N TYR A 91 14.64 41.11 -10.49
CA TYR A 91 13.21 41.12 -10.20
C TYR A 91 12.42 40.89 -11.49
N TYR A 92 11.72 39.75 -11.59
CA TYR A 92 10.84 39.47 -12.73
C TYR A 92 9.45 40.08 -12.53
N LYS A 93 8.93 40.68 -13.60
CA LYS A 93 7.54 41.15 -13.67
C LYS A 93 6.54 40.03 -14.01
N ASN A 94 7.02 38.94 -14.63
CA ASN A 94 6.20 37.83 -15.13
C ASN A 94 6.71 36.50 -14.56
N MET A 95 5.80 35.72 -13.96
CA MET A 95 6.10 34.42 -13.32
C MET A 95 6.56 33.36 -14.32
N GLN A 96 6.00 33.36 -15.52
CA GLN A 96 6.40 32.44 -16.59
C GLN A 96 7.87 32.67 -16.96
N LYS A 97 8.27 33.93 -17.20
CA LYS A 97 9.68 34.28 -17.51
C LYS A 97 10.63 33.94 -16.37
N ALA A 98 10.22 34.17 -15.13
CA ALA A 98 11.01 33.80 -13.94
C ALA A 98 11.21 32.28 -13.87
N PHE A 99 10.16 31.52 -14.16
CA PHE A 99 10.20 30.06 -14.19
C PHE A 99 11.02 29.54 -15.38
N GLU A 100 10.92 30.15 -16.56
CA GLU A 100 11.74 29.84 -17.75
C GLU A 100 13.22 29.98 -17.43
N LYS A 101 13.59 31.10 -16.79
CA LYS A 101 14.96 31.29 -16.34
C LYS A 101 15.38 30.25 -15.31
N LEU A 102 14.53 29.97 -14.32
CA LEU A 102 14.85 28.98 -13.29
C LEU A 102 15.09 27.60 -13.89
N MET A 103 14.22 27.16 -14.80
CA MET A 103 14.36 25.92 -15.56
C MET A 103 15.67 25.90 -16.34
N PHE A 104 15.98 26.97 -17.08
CA PHE A 104 17.22 27.09 -17.84
C PHE A 104 18.46 27.09 -16.94
N ASP A 105 18.38 27.66 -15.74
CA ASP A 105 19.50 27.68 -14.81
C ASP A 105 19.78 26.30 -14.24
N LEU A 106 18.73 25.60 -13.77
CA LEU A 106 18.83 24.28 -13.16
C LEU A 106 19.16 23.19 -14.18
N ILE A 107 18.38 23.12 -15.26
CA ILE A 107 18.44 22.03 -16.22
C ILE A 107 19.31 22.40 -17.41
N GLY A 108 19.28 23.66 -17.85
CA GLY A 108 20.07 24.11 -18.99
C GLY A 108 19.59 23.57 -20.32
N LYS A 109 20.52 23.42 -21.26
CA LYS A 109 20.29 22.82 -22.58
C LYS A 109 20.55 21.30 -22.58
N ARG A 110 20.39 20.66 -21.42
CA ARG A 110 20.57 19.20 -21.31
C ARG A 110 19.56 18.51 -22.20
N LYS A 111 20.03 17.59 -23.04
CA LYS A 111 19.17 16.82 -23.93
C LYS A 111 18.40 15.72 -23.19
N MET A 112 18.94 15.23 -22.07
CA MET A 112 18.40 14.08 -21.35
C MET A 112 18.47 14.27 -19.83
N ILE A 113 17.39 13.89 -19.16
CA ILE A 113 17.28 13.78 -17.70
C ILE A 113 16.78 12.37 -17.38
N TYR A 114 17.47 11.68 -16.47
CA TYR A 114 17.01 10.44 -15.88
C TYR A 114 16.49 10.73 -14.48
N THR A 115 15.28 10.27 -14.17
CA THR A 115 14.74 10.40 -12.81
C THR A 115 13.97 9.15 -12.41
N LYS A 116 14.04 8.74 -11.14
CA LYS A 116 13.15 7.67 -10.66
C LYS A 116 11.70 8.17 -10.58
N LYS A 117 11.50 9.40 -10.13
CA LYS A 117 10.15 9.96 -9.91
C LYS A 117 10.00 11.38 -10.45
N LEU A 118 9.10 11.55 -11.41
CA LEU A 118 8.68 12.83 -11.98
C LEU A 118 7.30 13.22 -11.43
N GLU A 119 7.25 14.26 -10.59
CA GLU A 119 5.99 14.77 -10.02
C GLU A 119 5.58 16.08 -10.66
N PHE A 120 4.35 16.18 -11.13
CA PHE A 120 3.73 17.42 -11.54
C PHE A 120 2.68 17.86 -10.52
N ARG A 121 2.68 19.16 -10.21
CA ARG A 121 1.63 19.80 -9.40
C ARG A 121 0.82 20.87 -10.15
N HIS A 122 1.21 21.22 -11.37
CA HIS A 122 0.51 22.22 -12.16
C HIS A 122 0.83 22.08 -13.65
N PHE A 123 -0.17 22.30 -14.53
CA PHE A 123 -0.09 21.99 -15.95
C PHE A 123 0.70 22.98 -16.82
N TRP A 124 0.79 24.26 -16.45
CA TRP A 124 1.42 25.28 -17.33
C TRP A 124 2.93 25.13 -17.56
N PHE A 125 3.62 24.25 -16.82
CA PHE A 125 5.09 24.23 -16.77
C PHE A 125 5.76 23.16 -17.62
N TYR A 126 5.02 22.17 -18.14
CA TYR A 126 5.65 21.13 -18.99
C TYR A 126 5.87 21.61 -20.44
N ARG A 127 5.15 22.65 -20.91
CA ARG A 127 5.39 23.31 -22.21
C ARG A 127 6.80 23.88 -22.37
N MET A 128 7.55 23.94 -21.26
CA MET A 128 8.85 24.57 -21.15
C MET A 128 10.02 23.60 -21.40
N PHE A 129 9.74 22.31 -21.60
CA PHE A 129 10.74 21.27 -21.88
C PHE A 129 11.00 21.07 -23.38
N VAL A 130 10.88 22.13 -24.19
CA VAL A 130 11.14 22.02 -25.63
C VAL A 130 12.59 21.56 -25.85
N GLY A 131 12.75 20.38 -26.46
CA GLY A 131 14.06 19.78 -26.76
C GLY A 131 14.74 19.01 -25.63
N VAL A 132 14.08 18.84 -24.47
CA VAL A 132 14.59 18.02 -23.37
C VAL A 132 13.82 16.71 -23.30
N LYS A 133 14.53 15.58 -23.26
CA LYS A 133 13.95 14.27 -22.97
C LYS A 133 14.10 13.93 -21.48
N ILE A 134 13.05 13.38 -20.88
CA ILE A 134 13.02 12.94 -19.49
C ILE A 134 12.65 11.47 -19.47
N GLN A 135 13.57 10.63 -19.04
CA GLN A 135 13.28 9.24 -18.75
C GLN A 135 12.94 9.10 -17.28
N ALA A 136 11.66 8.89 -16.99
CA ALA A 136 11.13 8.68 -15.66
C ALA A 136 10.71 7.22 -15.46
N GLU A 137 10.89 6.65 -14.27
CA GLU A 137 10.29 5.36 -13.93
C GLU A 137 8.85 5.53 -13.45
N ILE A 138 8.61 6.59 -12.67
CA ILE A 138 7.32 6.90 -12.06
C ILE A 138 6.91 8.32 -12.48
N ILE A 139 5.67 8.47 -12.93
CA ILE A 139 5.03 9.78 -13.07
C ILE A 139 3.94 9.90 -12.03
N GLU A 140 3.94 11.02 -11.30
CA GLU A 140 2.88 11.32 -10.34
C GLU A 140 2.29 12.70 -10.60
N THR A 141 0.96 12.75 -10.68
CA THR A 141 0.22 13.98 -10.93
C THR A 141 -0.61 14.27 -9.68
N MET A 142 -0.24 15.32 -8.95
CA MET A 142 -0.98 15.72 -7.76
C MET A 142 -1.76 17.00 -8.04
N TRP A 143 -3.05 17.01 -7.67
CA TRP A 143 -3.92 18.20 -7.59
C TRP A 143 -4.42 18.81 -8.91
N PHE A 144 -4.19 18.17 -10.06
CA PHE A 144 -4.79 18.62 -11.32
C PHE A 144 -4.98 17.48 -12.31
N ASP A 145 -5.82 17.75 -13.30
CA ASP A 145 -6.24 16.78 -14.30
C ASP A 145 -5.50 17.02 -15.59
N PHE A 146 -4.92 15.96 -16.14
CA PHE A 146 -4.43 16.00 -17.51
C PHE A 146 -5.63 15.97 -18.45
N SER A 147 -5.61 16.84 -19.46
CA SER A 147 -6.33 16.58 -20.70
C SER A 147 -5.53 15.58 -21.55
N TYR A 148 -6.18 15.02 -22.56
CA TYR A 148 -5.50 14.15 -23.52
C TYR A 148 -4.34 14.88 -24.22
N ALA A 149 -4.57 16.14 -24.62
CA ALA A 149 -3.55 16.99 -25.25
C ALA A 149 -2.36 17.30 -24.33
N ASP A 150 -2.58 17.39 -23.01
CA ASP A 150 -1.48 17.53 -22.05
C ASP A 150 -0.61 16.26 -22.01
N LEU A 151 -1.22 15.08 -22.15
CA LEU A 151 -0.48 13.81 -22.22
C LEU A 151 0.26 13.64 -23.55
N ASP A 152 -0.29 14.10 -24.67
CA ASP A 152 0.43 14.12 -25.96
C ASP A 152 1.72 14.96 -25.84
N GLN A 153 1.60 16.15 -25.24
CA GLN A 153 2.76 17.01 -24.98
C GLN A 153 3.74 16.35 -24.00
N LEU A 154 3.24 15.65 -22.99
CA LEU A 154 4.09 14.88 -22.08
C LEU A 154 4.83 13.75 -22.82
N SER A 155 4.17 13.00 -23.72
CA SER A 155 4.84 11.94 -24.50
C SER A 155 5.98 12.47 -25.36
N ASN A 156 5.86 13.71 -25.85
CA ASN A 156 6.91 14.34 -26.65
C ASN A 156 8.18 14.61 -25.83
N ILE A 157 8.09 14.71 -24.51
CA ILE A 157 9.25 14.93 -23.64
C ILE A 157 9.68 13.66 -22.92
N LEU A 158 8.88 12.60 -22.87
CA LEU A 158 9.29 11.36 -22.23
C LEU A 158 10.33 10.60 -23.05
N GLY A 159 11.22 9.90 -22.33
CA GLY A 159 12.15 8.92 -22.89
C GLY A 159 11.42 7.69 -23.43
N PRO A 160 12.11 6.83 -24.20
CA PRO A 160 11.49 5.71 -24.92
C PRO A 160 11.10 4.52 -24.03
N LYS A 161 11.60 4.46 -22.77
CA LYS A 161 11.27 3.35 -21.87
C LYS A 161 9.85 3.48 -21.33
N PRO A 162 9.09 2.37 -21.23
CA PRO A 162 7.78 2.37 -20.59
C PRO A 162 7.90 2.77 -19.12
N LEU A 163 6.83 3.37 -18.59
CA LEU A 163 6.75 3.76 -17.19
C LEU A 163 6.50 2.52 -16.33
N LYS A 164 7.21 2.42 -15.20
CA LYS A 164 6.86 1.45 -14.16
C LYS A 164 5.56 1.83 -13.47
N GLU A 165 5.30 3.13 -13.31
CA GLU A 165 4.08 3.61 -12.69
C GLU A 165 3.60 4.94 -13.28
N PHE A 166 2.29 5.01 -13.50
CA PHE A 166 1.57 6.25 -13.73
C PHE A 166 0.56 6.47 -12.60
N SER A 167 0.74 7.53 -11.81
CA SER A 167 -0.12 7.89 -10.70
C SER A 167 -0.90 9.17 -10.98
N THR A 168 -2.22 9.10 -10.89
CA THR A 168 -3.10 10.25 -11.13
C THR A 168 -4.35 10.21 -10.26
N ARG A 169 -5.08 11.32 -10.21
CA ARG A 169 -6.42 11.36 -9.62
C ARG A 169 -7.46 10.96 -10.65
N LEU A 170 -8.49 10.26 -10.21
CA LEU A 170 -9.58 9.84 -11.09
C LEU A 170 -10.59 10.97 -11.27
N HIS A 171 -10.34 11.86 -12.23
CA HIS A 171 -11.28 12.93 -12.62
C HIS A 171 -11.82 12.78 -14.04
N SER A 172 -11.16 11.97 -14.87
CA SER A 172 -11.59 11.72 -16.25
C SER A 172 -11.12 10.36 -16.71
N TYR A 173 -12.03 9.59 -17.29
CA TYR A 173 -11.70 8.31 -17.92
C TYR A 173 -10.96 8.47 -19.25
N LYS A 174 -11.07 9.65 -19.89
CA LYS A 174 -10.51 9.88 -21.24
C LYS A 174 -8.99 9.67 -21.24
N ILE A 175 -8.29 10.15 -20.21
CA ILE A 175 -6.85 10.03 -20.11
C ILE A 175 -6.35 8.60 -19.91
N LEU A 176 -7.18 7.70 -19.38
CA LEU A 176 -6.78 6.32 -19.11
C LEU A 176 -6.58 5.50 -20.40
N THR A 177 -7.18 5.97 -21.49
CA THR A 177 -6.99 5.39 -22.83
C THR A 177 -5.71 5.86 -23.52
N HIS A 178 -5.04 6.89 -22.97
CA HIS A 178 -3.82 7.44 -23.56
C HIS A 178 -2.67 6.42 -23.51
N PRO A 179 -1.85 6.27 -24.56
CA PRO A 179 -0.78 5.27 -24.62
C PRO A 179 0.19 5.29 -23.44
N ILE A 180 0.62 6.47 -22.97
CA ILE A 180 1.51 6.59 -21.79
C ILE A 180 0.90 5.91 -20.55
N VAL A 181 -0.40 6.10 -20.34
CA VAL A 181 -1.10 5.56 -19.17
C VAL A 181 -1.35 4.07 -19.36
N ARG A 182 -1.89 3.69 -20.52
CA ARG A 182 -2.21 2.30 -20.87
C ARG A 182 -1.00 1.38 -20.89
N ASN A 183 0.16 1.89 -21.31
CA ASN A 183 1.40 1.12 -21.42
C ASN A 183 2.25 1.18 -20.14
N SER A 184 1.80 1.87 -19.09
CA SER A 184 2.48 1.81 -17.80
C SER A 184 2.36 0.42 -17.20
N GLU A 185 3.38 -0.04 -16.47
CA GLU A 185 3.31 -1.35 -15.80
C GLU A 185 2.26 -1.34 -14.69
N ARG A 186 2.09 -0.19 -14.02
CA ARG A 186 1.14 0.00 -12.93
C ARG A 186 0.42 1.35 -13.01
N LEU A 187 -0.91 1.31 -12.94
CA LEU A 187 -1.77 2.48 -12.85
C LEU A 187 -2.18 2.70 -11.38
N VAL A 188 -1.76 3.81 -10.80
CA VAL A 188 -2.18 4.22 -9.45
C VAL A 188 -3.24 5.31 -9.55
N LEU A 189 -4.46 4.99 -9.13
CA LEU A 189 -5.57 5.93 -9.08
C LEU A 189 -5.79 6.43 -7.66
N ARG A 190 -5.86 7.73 -7.51
CA ARG A 190 -6.21 8.42 -6.26
C ARG A 190 -7.64 8.94 -6.33
N LEU A 191 -8.25 9.15 -5.18
CA LEU A 191 -9.57 9.76 -5.08
C LEU A 191 -9.60 11.10 -5.84
N GLY A 192 -10.56 11.23 -6.77
CA GLY A 192 -10.81 12.40 -7.60
C GLY A 192 -12.31 12.72 -7.66
N ALA A 193 -12.75 13.39 -8.72
CA ALA A 193 -14.17 13.75 -8.91
C ALA A 193 -15.03 12.60 -9.46
N GLU A 194 -14.41 11.60 -10.08
CA GLU A 194 -15.10 10.44 -10.65
C GLU A 194 -14.94 9.24 -9.71
N ASN A 195 -15.99 8.43 -9.61
CA ASN A 195 -15.92 7.14 -8.93
C ASN A 195 -15.11 6.14 -9.76
N PHE A 196 -14.59 5.09 -9.13
CA PHE A 196 -13.99 4.00 -9.88
C PHE A 196 -15.08 3.25 -10.66
N ASN A 197 -14.78 2.88 -11.91
CA ASN A 197 -15.66 2.06 -12.73
C ASN A 197 -14.82 1.06 -13.54
N PRO A 198 -14.86 -0.24 -13.22
CA PRO A 198 -14.01 -1.23 -13.86
C PRO A 198 -14.35 -1.45 -15.34
N ARG A 199 -15.58 -1.16 -15.78
CA ARG A 199 -15.98 -1.23 -17.20
C ARG A 199 -15.25 -0.19 -18.05
N ARG A 200 -14.83 0.92 -17.44
CA ARG A 200 -14.16 2.04 -18.12
C ARG A 200 -12.65 2.04 -17.92
N ILE A 201 -12.13 1.21 -17.02
CA ILE A 201 -10.72 1.19 -16.63
C ILE A 201 -10.15 -0.17 -17.00
N ASN A 202 -9.56 -0.25 -18.19
CA ASN A 202 -8.88 -1.45 -18.68
C ASN A 202 -7.36 -1.28 -18.55
N HIS A 203 -6.81 -1.67 -17.40
CA HIS A 203 -5.38 -1.66 -17.14
C HIS A 203 -4.98 -2.96 -16.44
N ARG A 204 -3.79 -3.49 -16.77
CA ARG A 204 -3.36 -4.81 -16.29
C ARG A 204 -3.14 -4.83 -14.78
N HIS A 205 -2.50 -3.81 -14.24
CA HIS A 205 -2.29 -3.67 -12.79
C HIS A 205 -2.85 -2.33 -12.32
N ILE A 206 -3.92 -2.38 -11.52
CA ILE A 206 -4.59 -1.22 -10.96
C ILE A 206 -4.30 -1.15 -9.47
N HIS A 207 -4.00 0.04 -8.96
CA HIS A 207 -3.84 0.28 -7.54
C HIS A 207 -4.63 1.53 -7.11
N LEU A 208 -5.57 1.36 -6.19
CA LEU A 208 -6.37 2.44 -5.63
C LEU A 208 -5.72 2.97 -4.35
N LYS A 209 -5.38 4.26 -4.33
CA LYS A 209 -4.68 4.90 -3.21
C LYS A 209 -5.54 5.96 -2.52
N GLY A 210 -5.69 5.82 -1.21
CA GLY A 210 -6.41 6.79 -0.37
C GLY A 210 -7.93 6.62 -0.40
N PHE A 211 -8.42 5.39 -0.54
CA PHE A 211 -9.85 5.08 -0.50
C PHE A 211 -10.23 4.56 0.88
N TYR A 212 -11.42 4.91 1.36
CA TYR A 212 -11.96 4.30 2.56
C TYR A 212 -12.23 2.81 2.32
N ARG A 213 -12.09 2.00 3.37
CA ARG A 213 -12.25 0.53 3.32
C ARG A 213 -13.53 0.07 2.61
N TYR A 214 -14.65 0.74 2.87
CA TYR A 214 -15.95 0.36 2.30
C TYR A 214 -15.97 0.56 0.79
N HIS A 215 -15.58 1.74 0.32
CA HIS A 215 -15.50 2.02 -1.12
C HIS A 215 -14.51 1.11 -1.82
N LEU A 216 -13.37 0.80 -1.18
CA LEU A 216 -12.38 -0.11 -1.76
C LEU A 216 -12.97 -1.50 -1.99
N LEU A 217 -13.68 -2.07 -1.01
CA LEU A 217 -14.32 -3.39 -1.18
C LEU A 217 -15.43 -3.38 -2.23
N VAL A 218 -16.23 -2.32 -2.30
CA VAL A 218 -17.25 -2.16 -3.36
C VAL A 218 -16.59 -2.18 -4.74
N TYR A 219 -15.55 -1.37 -4.94
CA TYR A 219 -14.82 -1.32 -6.21
C TYR A 219 -14.10 -2.61 -6.55
N MET A 220 -13.63 -3.36 -5.54
CA MET A 220 -13.06 -4.69 -5.73
C MET A 220 -14.11 -5.67 -6.24
N ASN A 221 -15.31 -5.69 -5.65
CA ASN A 221 -16.39 -6.56 -6.09
C ASN A 221 -16.85 -6.22 -7.49
N GLU A 222 -17.06 -4.93 -7.80
CA GLU A 222 -17.36 -4.47 -9.15
C GLU A 222 -16.26 -4.90 -10.15
N TRP A 223 -14.98 -4.83 -9.75
CA TRP A 223 -13.87 -5.25 -10.60
C TRP A 223 -13.89 -6.76 -10.85
N ILE A 224 -14.19 -7.57 -9.83
CA ILE A 224 -14.35 -9.03 -9.96
C ILE A 224 -15.52 -9.37 -10.90
N GLU A 225 -16.67 -8.74 -10.71
CA GLU A 225 -17.87 -8.91 -11.54
C GLU A 225 -17.64 -8.54 -13.01
N ASN A 226 -16.77 -7.56 -13.26
CA ASN A 226 -16.40 -7.14 -14.62
C ASN A 226 -15.56 -8.18 -15.38
N GLY A 227 -15.20 -9.30 -14.75
CA GLY A 227 -14.55 -10.43 -15.40
C GLY A 227 -13.09 -10.18 -15.84
N PRO A 228 -12.18 -9.84 -14.90
CA PRO A 228 -10.79 -9.59 -15.20
C PRO A 228 -10.09 -10.85 -15.74
N LYS A 229 -9.10 -10.66 -16.60
CA LYS A 229 -8.37 -11.75 -17.27
C LYS A 229 -7.19 -12.23 -16.43
N VAL A 230 -6.74 -13.47 -16.68
CA VAL A 230 -5.52 -14.01 -16.07
C VAL A 230 -4.33 -13.05 -16.26
N GLY A 231 -3.59 -12.83 -15.17
CA GLY A 231 -2.46 -11.90 -15.14
C GLY A 231 -2.85 -10.43 -14.97
N MET A 232 -4.14 -10.12 -14.74
CA MET A 232 -4.57 -8.85 -14.19
C MET A 232 -4.50 -8.86 -12.66
N GLU A 233 -4.09 -7.73 -12.09
CA GLU A 233 -4.03 -7.52 -10.65
C GLU A 233 -4.74 -6.22 -10.27
N PHE A 234 -5.44 -6.24 -9.14
CA PHE A 234 -6.06 -5.08 -8.54
C PHE A 234 -5.61 -4.97 -7.10
N SER A 235 -5.29 -3.78 -6.64
CA SER A 235 -4.94 -3.57 -5.24
C SER A 235 -5.44 -2.23 -4.74
N GLY A 236 -5.47 -2.05 -3.43
CA GLY A 236 -5.66 -0.72 -2.88
C GLY A 236 -5.26 -0.56 -1.43
N ASP A 237 -4.81 0.65 -1.13
CA ASP A 237 -4.47 1.12 0.20
C ASP A 237 -5.76 1.49 0.94
N ILE A 238 -5.95 0.91 2.13
CA ILE A 238 -7.05 1.30 3.01
C ILE A 238 -6.64 2.56 3.76
N TRP A 239 -7.35 3.65 3.47
CA TRP A 239 -7.11 4.91 4.15
C TRP A 239 -7.66 4.86 5.58
N ALA A 240 -6.75 5.01 6.55
CA ALA A 240 -7.06 5.15 7.96
C ALA A 240 -6.56 6.54 8.42
N PRO A 241 -7.42 7.58 8.44
CA PRO A 241 -7.01 8.92 8.84
C PRO A 241 -6.61 9.00 10.32
N ASP A 242 -7.10 8.07 11.12
CA ASP A 242 -6.82 7.97 12.55
C ASP A 242 -5.82 6.84 12.81
N LYS A 243 -4.72 7.18 13.49
CA LYS A 243 -3.70 6.21 13.93
C LYS A 243 -4.09 5.48 15.22
N ASN A 244 -5.33 5.64 15.67
CA ASN A 244 -5.86 4.90 16.81
C ASN A 244 -5.74 3.39 16.55
N HIS A 245 -4.87 2.75 17.34
CA HIS A 245 -4.57 1.33 17.28
C HIS A 245 -5.83 0.45 17.30
N TRP A 246 -6.84 0.83 18.07
CA TRP A 246 -8.10 0.09 18.16
C TRP A 246 -8.91 0.11 16.88
N ARG A 247 -8.88 1.24 16.17
CA ARG A 247 -9.55 1.37 14.88
C ARG A 247 -8.88 0.49 13.84
N LEU A 248 -7.54 0.41 13.85
CA LEU A 248 -6.79 -0.47 12.95
C LEU A 248 -7.09 -1.95 13.21
N ILE A 249 -7.17 -2.32 14.48
CA ILE A 249 -7.57 -3.64 14.94
C ILE A 249 -8.98 -3.98 14.45
N ALA A 250 -9.94 -3.08 14.66
CA ALA A 250 -11.31 -3.25 14.17
C ALA A 250 -11.40 -3.31 12.63
N ASP A 251 -10.60 -2.50 11.93
CA ASP A 251 -10.51 -2.51 10.47
C ASP A 251 -9.97 -3.85 9.96
N GLU A 252 -8.88 -4.37 10.54
CA GLU A 252 -8.34 -5.69 10.19
C GLU A 252 -9.39 -6.79 10.37
N LYS A 253 -10.06 -6.81 11.54
CA LYS A 253 -11.12 -7.79 11.85
C LYS A 253 -12.24 -7.73 10.82
N TRP A 254 -12.77 -6.53 10.56
CA TRP A 254 -13.87 -6.34 9.62
C TRP A 254 -13.52 -6.78 8.20
N ILE A 255 -12.30 -6.48 7.73
CA ILE A 255 -11.86 -6.92 6.39
C ILE A 255 -11.73 -8.44 6.34
N LYS A 256 -11.14 -9.04 7.37
CA LYS A 256 -11.01 -10.50 7.50
C LYS A 256 -12.38 -11.18 7.48
N GLU A 257 -13.36 -10.65 8.21
CA GLU A 257 -14.75 -11.13 8.19
C GLU A 257 -15.35 -11.06 6.78
N LYS A 258 -15.21 -9.93 6.08
CA LYS A 258 -15.71 -9.79 4.71
C LYS A 258 -15.04 -10.76 3.74
N MET A 259 -13.73 -10.97 3.86
CA MET A 259 -13.02 -11.97 3.07
C MET A 259 -13.52 -13.39 3.39
N TYR A 260 -13.73 -13.71 4.66
CA TYR A 260 -14.25 -15.01 5.08
C TYR A 260 -15.63 -15.30 4.50
N GLU A 261 -16.55 -14.33 4.59
CA GLU A 261 -17.89 -14.40 4.01
C GLU A 261 -17.81 -14.68 2.51
N GLN A 262 -17.03 -13.90 1.77
CA GLN A 262 -16.83 -14.09 0.33
C GLN A 262 -16.26 -15.47 -0.03
N LYS A 263 -15.29 -15.95 0.76
CA LYS A 263 -14.75 -17.30 0.62
C LYS A 263 -15.85 -18.35 0.80
N CYS A 264 -16.68 -18.23 1.83
CA CYS A 264 -17.77 -19.18 2.07
C CYS A 264 -18.83 -19.15 0.96
N GLU A 265 -19.25 -17.96 0.53
CA GLU A 265 -20.25 -17.77 -0.54
C GLU A 265 -19.79 -18.31 -1.89
N SER A 266 -18.50 -18.18 -2.20
CA SER A 266 -17.92 -18.64 -3.48
C SER A 266 -17.47 -20.10 -3.49
N GLY A 267 -17.57 -20.83 -2.37
CA GLY A 267 -16.93 -22.15 -2.23
C GLY A 267 -15.39 -22.07 -2.30
N GLY A 268 -14.83 -20.92 -1.96
CA GLY A 268 -13.39 -20.68 -1.91
C GLY A 268 -12.69 -21.42 -0.76
N ARG A 269 -11.37 -21.27 -0.71
CA ARG A 269 -10.51 -21.90 0.31
C ARG A 269 -9.46 -20.92 0.83
N ARG A 270 -8.98 -21.17 2.04
CA ARG A 270 -7.82 -20.44 2.58
C ARG A 270 -6.55 -20.92 1.89
N VAL A 271 -5.64 -19.99 1.60
CA VAL A 271 -4.41 -20.29 0.85
C VAL A 271 -3.22 -19.58 1.48
N LYS A 272 -2.02 -20.14 1.26
CA LYS A 272 -0.78 -19.49 1.67
C LYS A 272 -0.63 -18.12 1.01
N ALA A 273 0.04 -17.22 1.72
CA ALA A 273 0.43 -15.93 1.19
C ALA A 273 1.28 -16.10 -0.09
N ASP A 274 1.08 -15.19 -1.04
CA ASP A 274 2.01 -15.03 -2.17
C ASP A 274 3.36 -14.55 -1.62
N GLU A 275 4.44 -15.23 -2.00
CA GLU A 275 5.80 -14.96 -1.50
C GLU A 275 6.28 -13.53 -1.80
N ARG A 276 5.69 -12.86 -2.80
CA ARG A 276 5.95 -11.45 -3.10
C ARG A 276 5.47 -10.51 -1.98
N PHE A 277 4.59 -10.97 -1.10
CA PHE A 277 3.94 -10.20 -0.05
C PHE A 277 4.15 -10.86 1.32
N PRO A 278 5.36 -10.78 1.91
CA PRO A 278 5.69 -11.44 3.18
C PRO A 278 4.85 -10.94 4.37
N ASN A 279 4.26 -9.75 4.27
CA ASN A 279 3.43 -9.14 5.32
C ASN A 279 1.94 -9.47 5.16
N THR A 280 1.60 -10.51 4.42
CA THR A 280 0.22 -10.99 4.27
C THR A 280 -0.28 -11.57 5.58
N VAL A 281 -1.39 -11.05 6.07
CA VAL A 281 -2.04 -11.51 7.33
C VAL A 281 -3.24 -12.40 7.09
N TYR A 282 -3.80 -12.39 5.89
CA TYR A 282 -4.86 -13.31 5.49
C TYR A 282 -4.93 -13.44 3.97
N SER A 283 -5.18 -14.65 3.47
CA SER A 283 -5.31 -14.89 2.03
C SER A 283 -6.32 -16.01 1.76
N ILE A 284 -7.15 -15.79 0.74
CA ILE A 284 -8.16 -16.73 0.26
C ILE A 284 -8.04 -16.88 -1.26
N SER A 285 -8.45 -18.03 -1.77
CA SER A 285 -8.66 -18.27 -3.20
C SER A 285 -10.13 -18.60 -3.44
N MET A 286 -10.72 -17.99 -4.48
CA MET A 286 -12.13 -18.13 -4.83
C MET A 286 -12.22 -18.59 -6.30
N PRO A 287 -12.92 -19.71 -6.61
CA PRO A 287 -13.14 -20.11 -7.99
C PRO A 287 -14.03 -19.09 -8.70
N ARG A 288 -13.83 -18.85 -10.00
CA ARG A 288 -14.70 -17.96 -10.77
C ARG A 288 -15.91 -18.73 -11.31
N THR A 289 -17.10 -18.21 -11.03
CA THR A 289 -18.37 -18.82 -11.46
C THR A 289 -18.48 -18.95 -12.97
N ASN A 290 -17.97 -17.97 -13.73
CA ASN A 290 -18.07 -17.92 -15.19
C ASN A 290 -16.86 -18.51 -15.92
N ASP A 291 -15.82 -18.94 -15.20
CA ASP A 291 -14.55 -19.39 -15.78
C ASP A 291 -13.84 -20.35 -14.80
N PRO A 292 -14.20 -21.65 -14.81
CA PRO A 292 -13.74 -22.62 -13.82
C PRO A 292 -12.24 -22.88 -13.87
N ASP A 293 -11.59 -22.53 -14.98
CA ASP A 293 -10.14 -22.65 -15.17
C ASP A 293 -9.37 -21.50 -14.53
N THR A 294 -10.07 -20.56 -13.89
CA THR A 294 -9.48 -19.40 -13.21
C THR A 294 -9.97 -19.26 -11.78
N GLU A 295 -9.09 -18.76 -10.93
CA GLU A 295 -9.38 -18.42 -9.55
C GLU A 295 -8.88 -17.00 -9.22
N ILE A 296 -9.51 -16.40 -8.21
CA ILE A 296 -9.15 -15.09 -7.68
C ILE A 296 -8.51 -15.30 -6.32
N GLN A 297 -7.24 -14.93 -6.21
CA GLN A 297 -6.57 -14.86 -4.91
C GLN A 297 -6.74 -13.46 -4.32
N MET A 298 -7.30 -13.37 -3.12
CA MET A 298 -7.45 -12.13 -2.36
C MET A 298 -6.58 -12.18 -1.11
N SER A 299 -5.68 -11.22 -0.98
CA SER A 299 -4.69 -11.12 0.10
C SER A 299 -4.83 -9.80 0.85
N LEU A 300 -4.92 -9.86 2.18
CA LEU A 300 -4.82 -8.71 3.08
C LEU A 300 -3.40 -8.63 3.62
N MET A 301 -2.75 -7.49 3.44
CA MET A 301 -1.38 -7.22 3.86
C MET A 301 -1.32 -6.08 4.87
N LYS A 302 -0.35 -6.15 5.79
CA LYS A 302 0.04 -5.03 6.65
C LYS A 302 1.12 -4.20 5.98
N ASN A 303 0.84 -2.92 5.80
CA ASN A 303 1.79 -1.94 5.27
C ASN A 303 2.52 -1.25 6.42
N GLU A 304 3.84 -1.11 6.29
CA GLU A 304 4.67 -0.30 7.19
C GLU A 304 4.53 1.20 6.94
N SER A 305 3.80 1.58 5.89
CA SER A 305 3.60 2.97 5.49
C SER A 305 2.80 3.75 6.53
N THR A 306 3.20 5.00 6.78
CA THR A 306 2.50 5.88 7.73
C THR A 306 1.12 6.32 7.27
N ASP A 307 0.82 6.18 5.98
CA ASP A 307 -0.38 6.72 5.33
C ASP A 307 -1.50 5.67 5.17
N SER A 308 -1.15 4.39 5.28
CA SER A 308 -2.06 3.25 5.08
C SER A 308 -1.52 2.04 5.83
N HIS A 309 -2.30 1.51 6.77
CA HIS A 309 -1.89 0.37 7.58
C HIS A 309 -2.17 -0.98 6.91
N PHE A 310 -3.16 -1.01 6.02
CA PHE A 310 -3.57 -2.21 5.32
C PHE A 310 -3.64 -1.97 3.83
N GLN A 311 -3.35 -3.03 3.08
CA GLN A 311 -3.55 -3.09 1.64
C GLN A 311 -4.24 -4.40 1.32
N ILE A 312 -5.22 -4.35 0.42
CA ILE A 312 -5.83 -5.55 -0.16
C ILE A 312 -5.29 -5.70 -1.58
N HIS A 313 -4.95 -6.93 -1.96
CA HIS A 313 -4.50 -7.30 -3.30
C HIS A 313 -5.34 -8.45 -3.83
N LEU A 314 -5.74 -8.33 -5.09
CA LEU A 314 -6.50 -9.29 -5.87
C LEU A 314 -5.67 -9.67 -7.10
N LYS A 315 -5.59 -10.96 -7.37
CA LYS A 315 -4.89 -11.50 -8.54
C LYS A 315 -5.73 -12.58 -9.21
N ILE A 316 -5.80 -12.50 -10.53
CA ILE A 316 -6.42 -13.55 -11.35
C ILE A 316 -5.35 -14.50 -11.86
N GLN A 317 -5.53 -15.79 -11.61
CA GLN A 317 -4.58 -16.82 -11.97
C GLN A 317 -5.29 -18.12 -12.39
N PRO A 318 -4.58 -19.05 -13.04
CA PRO A 318 -5.14 -20.36 -13.35
C PRO A 318 -5.57 -21.10 -12.09
N SER A 319 -6.66 -21.85 -12.18
CA SER A 319 -7.20 -22.65 -11.09
C SER A 319 -6.17 -23.65 -10.55
N GLY A 320 -6.13 -23.83 -9.24
CA GLY A 320 -5.22 -24.77 -8.57
C GLY A 320 -3.79 -24.25 -8.37
N THR A 321 -3.48 -23.00 -8.74
CA THR A 321 -2.15 -22.42 -8.50
C THR A 321 -1.96 -21.90 -7.08
N ALA A 322 -3.04 -21.49 -6.40
CA ALA A 322 -2.98 -21.09 -4.99
C ALA A 322 -2.81 -22.32 -4.09
N ILE A 323 -1.72 -22.32 -3.31
CA ILE A 323 -1.36 -23.39 -2.38
C ILE A 323 -2.33 -23.36 -1.18
N PRO A 324 -3.14 -24.40 -0.97
CA PRO A 324 -4.07 -24.44 0.17
C PRO A 324 -3.33 -24.35 1.50
N GLU A 325 -3.92 -23.62 2.45
CA GLU A 325 -3.47 -23.64 3.84
C GLU A 325 -4.16 -24.80 4.57
N ARG A 326 -3.40 -25.59 5.35
CA ARG A 326 -3.93 -26.80 6.00
C ARG A 326 -5.04 -26.52 7.01
N PHE A 327 -5.04 -25.35 7.62
CA PHE A 327 -5.98 -24.98 8.67
C PHE A 327 -6.64 -23.64 8.36
N ASP A 328 -7.96 -23.63 8.40
CA ASP A 328 -8.71 -22.38 8.39
C ASP A 328 -8.96 -21.92 9.82
N SER A 329 -7.95 -21.30 10.43
CA SER A 329 -8.04 -20.76 11.78
C SER A 329 -8.91 -19.50 11.88
N MET A 330 -9.47 -18.98 10.78
CA MET A 330 -10.12 -17.67 10.82
C MET A 330 -11.33 -17.63 11.75
N TYR A 331 -12.19 -18.65 11.71
CA TYR A 331 -13.34 -18.73 12.62
C TYR A 331 -12.89 -18.64 14.09
N TRP A 332 -11.85 -19.38 14.44
CA TRP A 332 -11.27 -19.36 15.78
C TRP A 332 -10.57 -18.04 16.11
N GLU A 333 -9.87 -17.43 15.16
CA GLU A 333 -9.26 -16.11 15.32
C GLU A 333 -10.32 -15.04 15.60
N LEU A 334 -11.44 -15.05 14.87
CA LEU A 334 -12.56 -14.13 15.10
C LEU A 334 -13.21 -14.34 16.47
N LYS A 335 -13.41 -15.60 16.87
CA LYS A 335 -13.92 -15.95 18.21
C LYS A 335 -12.97 -15.51 19.33
N LEU A 336 -11.67 -15.80 19.20
CA LEU A 336 -10.63 -15.31 20.12
C LEU A 336 -10.61 -13.79 20.24
N TRP A 337 -10.91 -13.09 19.16
CA TRP A 337 -11.00 -11.63 19.16
C TRP A 337 -12.22 -11.09 19.90
N GLU A 338 -13.41 -11.69 19.70
CA GLU A 338 -14.61 -11.38 20.49
C GLU A 338 -14.31 -11.55 21.99
N PHE A 339 -13.65 -12.66 22.35
CA PHE A 339 -13.25 -12.91 23.73
C PHE A 339 -12.29 -11.85 24.27
N ARG A 340 -11.21 -11.52 23.55
CA ARG A 340 -10.25 -10.48 23.97
C ARG A 340 -10.91 -9.10 24.14
N TYR A 341 -11.90 -8.78 23.31
CA TYR A 341 -12.65 -7.54 23.42
C TYR A 341 -13.49 -7.49 24.70
N ILE A 342 -14.25 -8.56 24.98
CA ILE A 342 -15.02 -8.71 26.22
C ILE A 342 -14.10 -8.58 27.45
N PHE A 343 -12.94 -9.25 27.45
CA PHE A 343 -11.98 -9.18 28.56
C PHE A 343 -11.44 -7.76 28.82
N ARG A 344 -11.23 -6.96 27.78
CA ARG A 344 -10.67 -5.61 27.91
C ARG A 344 -11.72 -4.53 28.18
N ALA A 345 -12.99 -4.79 27.90
CA ALA A 345 -14.09 -3.89 28.21
C ALA A 345 -14.46 -3.86 29.71
N GLY A 346 -13.84 -4.70 30.55
CA GLY A 346 -14.01 -4.65 32.00
C GLY A 346 -15.29 -5.33 32.52
N GLU A 347 -16.02 -6.05 31.67
CA GLU A 347 -17.18 -6.86 32.09
C GLU A 347 -16.73 -8.16 32.77
N THR A 348 -16.40 -8.02 34.06
CA THR A 348 -16.30 -9.00 35.15
C THR A 348 -15.64 -10.37 34.93
N SER A 349 -14.79 -10.72 35.90
CA SER A 349 -14.12 -12.02 36.12
C SER A 349 -15.04 -13.26 36.11
N ILE A 350 -16.35 -13.10 36.24
CA ILE A 350 -17.31 -14.21 36.35
C ILE A 350 -17.61 -14.83 34.96
N HIS A 351 -17.54 -14.04 33.89
CA HIS A 351 -17.68 -14.57 32.52
C HIS A 351 -16.45 -15.36 32.07
N PHE A 352 -15.27 -15.17 32.68
CA PHE A 352 -14.05 -15.93 32.38
C PHE A 352 -14.18 -17.41 32.75
N GLU A 353 -14.69 -17.71 33.95
CA GLU A 353 -14.78 -19.09 34.44
C GLU A 353 -15.84 -19.89 33.68
N ILE A 354 -17.04 -19.34 33.49
CA ILE A 354 -18.14 -20.01 32.78
C ILE A 354 -17.74 -20.30 31.31
N LEU A 355 -17.04 -19.38 30.68
CA LEU A 355 -16.68 -19.48 29.27
C LEU A 355 -15.47 -20.38 29.02
N PHE A 356 -14.47 -20.38 29.91
CA PHE A 356 -13.35 -21.32 29.83
C PHE A 356 -13.83 -22.77 30.04
N ILE A 357 -14.77 -22.98 30.98
CA ILE A 357 -15.45 -24.26 31.17
C ILE A 357 -16.18 -24.69 29.89
N LEU A 358 -16.94 -23.80 29.24
CA LEU A 358 -17.62 -24.09 27.96
C LEU A 358 -16.63 -24.41 26.83
N LEU A 359 -15.51 -23.69 26.72
CA LEU A 359 -14.50 -23.93 25.70
C LEU A 359 -13.85 -25.31 25.87
N MET A 360 -13.46 -25.66 27.11
CA MET A 360 -12.91 -26.98 27.44
C MET A 360 -13.93 -28.10 27.25
N SER A 361 -15.23 -27.83 27.44
CA SER A 361 -16.32 -28.79 27.19
C SER A 361 -16.47 -29.11 25.69
N VAL A 362 -16.39 -28.10 24.82
CA VAL A 362 -16.52 -28.28 23.36
C VAL A 362 -15.32 -29.02 22.77
N PHE A 363 -14.11 -28.80 23.31
CA PHE A 363 -12.93 -29.59 22.93
C PHE A 363 -12.97 -31.04 23.46
N ASN A 364 -13.72 -31.30 24.54
CA ASN A 364 -13.80 -32.62 25.17
C ASN A 364 -15.07 -33.43 24.83
N GLY A 365 -16.06 -32.89 24.12
CA GLY A 365 -17.21 -33.70 23.71
C GLY A 365 -18.26 -32.99 22.86
N VAL A 366 -18.26 -33.25 21.55
CA VAL A 366 -19.50 -33.27 20.75
C VAL A 366 -19.35 -34.32 19.63
N GLY A 367 -19.97 -35.49 19.80
CA GLY A 367 -20.35 -36.37 18.70
C GLY A 367 -21.76 -36.02 18.23
N ILE A 368 -21.91 -35.46 17.03
CA ILE A 368 -23.21 -35.25 16.39
C ILE A 368 -23.49 -36.44 15.48
N GLN A 369 -24.56 -37.19 15.78
CA GLN A 369 -25.03 -38.32 15.00
C GLN A 369 -26.00 -37.82 13.92
N MET A 370 -25.63 -37.96 12.65
CA MET A 370 -26.52 -37.73 11.50
C MET A 370 -26.96 -39.07 10.91
N ALA A 371 -28.24 -39.17 10.53
CA ALA A 371 -28.89 -40.37 9.99
C ALA A 371 -28.39 -40.73 8.57
N PRO A 372 -28.37 -42.02 8.16
CA PRO A 372 -27.78 -42.44 6.89
C PRO A 372 -28.81 -42.63 5.74
N GLY A 373 -28.44 -42.20 4.53
CA GLY A 373 -29.05 -42.63 3.26
C GLY A 373 -28.37 -42.12 1.98
N MET A 374 -27.70 -43.04 1.24
CA MET A 374 -27.35 -43.07 -0.22
C MET A 374 -26.34 -42.02 -0.78
N ILE A 375 -25.27 -42.23 -1.58
CA ILE A 375 -24.71 -43.21 -2.59
C ILE A 375 -23.16 -42.90 -2.74
N PRO A 376 -22.29 -43.75 -3.37
CA PRO A 376 -20.85 -43.86 -3.03
C PRO A 376 -19.84 -43.14 -3.95
N ASP A 377 -18.56 -43.18 -3.52
CA ASP A 377 -17.30 -42.90 -4.24
C ASP A 377 -16.70 -41.48 -4.31
N THR A 378 -16.62 -40.79 -3.16
CA THR A 378 -15.50 -39.88 -2.87
C THR A 378 -15.09 -39.97 -1.40
N LYS A 379 -13.80 -39.83 -1.08
CA LYS A 379 -13.25 -40.05 0.28
C LYS A 379 -14.07 -39.32 1.36
N LEU A 380 -14.47 -40.10 2.38
CA LEU A 380 -15.38 -39.72 3.47
C LEU A 380 -14.93 -38.50 4.28
N PRO A 381 -15.87 -37.71 4.84
CA PRO A 381 -15.59 -36.75 5.90
C PRO A 381 -15.21 -37.51 7.17
N THR A 382 -13.93 -37.51 7.49
CA THR A 382 -13.41 -38.06 8.75
C THR A 382 -13.19 -36.94 9.75
N VAL A 383 -13.82 -37.03 10.92
CA VAL A 383 -13.69 -36.07 12.02
C VAL A 383 -12.37 -36.25 12.78
N GLN A 384 -11.72 -37.42 12.66
CA GLN A 384 -10.50 -37.77 13.40
C GLN A 384 -9.44 -38.40 12.49
N TYR A 385 -8.34 -37.68 12.25
CA TYR A 385 -7.17 -38.25 11.59
C TYR A 385 -6.43 -39.19 12.55
N GLY A 386 -5.84 -40.28 12.04
CA GLY A 386 -5.12 -41.31 12.81
C GLY A 386 -3.81 -40.86 13.47
N GLY A 387 -3.67 -39.58 13.83
CA GLY A 387 -2.50 -38.99 14.48
C GLY A 387 -2.43 -39.14 15.99
N GLY A 388 -3.39 -39.87 16.60
CA GLY A 388 -3.51 -40.00 18.05
C GLY A 388 -4.02 -38.72 18.71
N ASN A 389 -4.68 -38.87 19.86
CA ASN A 389 -5.13 -37.75 20.68
C ASN A 389 -4.46 -37.88 22.05
N PHE A 390 -4.16 -36.75 22.69
CA PHE A 390 -3.76 -36.71 24.09
C PHE A 390 -4.76 -35.84 24.87
N MET A 391 -5.08 -36.26 26.08
CA MET A 391 -6.00 -35.57 26.97
C MET A 391 -5.18 -34.88 28.06
N VAL A 392 -5.56 -33.68 28.46
CA VAL A 392 -4.81 -32.88 29.44
C VAL A 392 -5.76 -32.34 30.50
N TRP A 393 -5.37 -32.46 31.76
CA TRP A 393 -5.98 -31.81 32.90
C TRP A 393 -5.13 -30.60 33.32
N GLY A 394 -5.74 -29.50 33.74
CA GLY A 394 -5.00 -28.34 34.23
C GLY A 394 -5.81 -27.51 35.23
N ALA A 395 -5.13 -26.96 36.23
CA ALA A 395 -5.72 -26.04 37.21
C ALA A 395 -5.29 -24.59 36.94
N PHE A 396 -6.08 -23.61 37.38
CA PHE A 396 -5.71 -22.18 37.35
C PHE A 396 -6.40 -21.42 38.48
N SER A 397 -5.85 -20.25 38.83
CA SER A 397 -6.44 -19.31 39.79
C SER A 397 -6.34 -17.88 39.27
N ALA A 398 -6.93 -16.92 39.98
CA ALA A 398 -6.79 -15.49 39.68
C ALA A 398 -5.32 -15.00 39.67
N ILE A 399 -4.39 -15.77 40.27
CA ILE A 399 -2.96 -15.45 40.35
C ILE A 399 -2.16 -16.06 39.18
N GLY A 400 -2.73 -17.03 38.44
CA GLY A 400 -2.08 -17.61 37.27
C GLY A 400 -2.44 -19.07 36.98
N ILE A 401 -1.72 -19.65 36.01
CA ILE A 401 -1.89 -21.06 35.60
C ILE A 401 -1.27 -21.97 36.67
N GLY A 402 -2.06 -22.92 37.16
CA GLY A 402 -1.64 -23.99 38.05
C GLY A 402 -1.10 -25.21 37.30
N PRO A 403 -0.94 -26.36 37.97
CA PRO A 403 -0.34 -27.55 37.37
C PRO A 403 -1.10 -28.04 36.13
N ILE A 404 -0.35 -28.48 35.11
CA ILE A 404 -0.86 -29.14 33.90
C ILE A 404 -0.40 -30.60 33.93
N HIS A 405 -1.31 -31.54 33.67
CA HIS A 405 -1.07 -32.97 33.70
C HIS A 405 -1.62 -33.65 32.44
N CYS A 406 -0.77 -34.39 31.73
CA CYS A 406 -1.19 -35.19 30.57
C CYS A 406 -1.82 -36.49 31.06
N ILE A 407 -3.07 -36.75 30.69
CA ILE A 407 -3.80 -37.97 31.03
C ILE A 407 -3.52 -38.98 29.92
N THR A 408 -2.85 -40.07 30.28
CA THR A 408 -2.46 -41.14 29.35
C THR A 408 -3.49 -42.27 29.25
N ALA A 409 -4.54 -42.24 30.08
CA ALA A 409 -5.60 -43.25 30.15
C ALA A 409 -7.00 -42.61 30.13
N ILE A 410 -8.05 -43.44 30.11
CA ILE A 410 -9.43 -42.97 30.28
C ILE A 410 -9.56 -42.42 31.70
N MET A 411 -9.99 -41.17 31.85
CA MET A 411 -10.13 -40.52 33.15
C MET A 411 -11.34 -41.10 33.90
N ASP A 412 -11.08 -41.83 34.97
CA ASP A 412 -12.09 -42.28 35.93
C ASP A 412 -11.97 -41.51 37.26
N CYS A 413 -12.84 -41.82 38.22
CA CYS A 413 -12.86 -41.12 39.51
C CYS A 413 -11.59 -41.35 40.35
N HIS A 414 -10.88 -42.46 40.15
CA HIS A 414 -9.63 -42.76 40.88
C HIS A 414 -8.48 -41.97 40.26
N VAL A 415 -8.35 -41.99 38.92
CA VAL A 415 -7.36 -41.19 38.19
C VAL A 415 -7.56 -39.69 38.47
N TYR A 416 -8.81 -39.22 38.53
CA TYR A 416 -9.09 -37.83 38.89
C TYR A 416 -8.69 -37.52 40.33
N LYS A 417 -9.04 -38.39 41.28
CA LYS A 417 -8.66 -38.24 42.69
C LYS A 417 -7.14 -38.23 42.86
N ASP A 418 -6.41 -39.10 42.18
CA ASP A 418 -4.94 -39.15 42.20
C ASP A 418 -4.31 -37.87 41.63
N ILE A 419 -4.92 -37.27 40.59
CA ILE A 419 -4.45 -35.99 40.05
C ILE A 419 -4.67 -34.86 41.06
N LEU A 420 -5.83 -34.82 41.74
CA LEU A 420 -6.09 -33.84 42.79
C LEU A 420 -5.10 -34.02 43.96
N GLU A 421 -4.90 -35.25 44.43
CA GLU A 421 -4.02 -35.56 45.54
C GLU A 421 -2.54 -35.30 45.22
N SER A 422 -2.11 -35.53 43.97
CA SER A 422 -0.71 -35.34 43.57
C SER A 422 -0.37 -33.91 43.16
N ARG A 423 -1.35 -33.08 42.78
CA ARG A 423 -1.10 -31.75 42.17
C ARG A 423 -1.80 -30.59 42.85
N ILE A 424 -2.86 -30.81 43.64
CA ILE A 424 -3.61 -29.74 44.32
C ILE A 424 -3.42 -29.77 45.84
N SER A 425 -2.96 -30.89 46.43
CA SER A 425 -2.63 -30.94 47.86
C SER A 425 -1.44 -30.03 48.21
N VAL A 426 -1.72 -28.93 48.91
CA VAL A 426 -0.83 -28.35 49.92
C VAL A 426 -1.39 -28.73 51.27
#